data_AF-A0A958LM34-F1
#
_entry.id   AF-A0A958LM34-F1
#
_cell.length_a   1.000
_cell.length_b   1.000
_cell.length_c   1.000
_cell.angle_alpha   90.00
_cell.angle_beta   90.00
_cell.angle_gamma   90.00
#
_symmetry.space_group_name_H-M   'P 1'
#
loop_
_entity.id
_entity.type
_entity.pdbx_description
1 polymer ?
#
loop_
_entity_poly.entity_id
_entity_poly.type
_entity_poly.pdbx_seq_one_letter_code
_entity_poly.pdbx_strand_id
1 'polypeptide(L)' 'MIEVSKLIVGQKEMVESIIMGLLTGGHVLLEGVPGLAKTLVISSIGKATSLNFQRV' A
#
# COMPACT_ATOMS: atom_id res chain seq x y z
N MET A 1 4.54 8.79 8.41
CA MET A 1 5.11 8.52 7.07
C MET A 1 6.50 7.88 7.07
N ILE A 2 7.32 8.03 8.11
CA ILE A 2 8.71 7.52 8.14
C ILE A 2 8.81 5.98 8.01
N GLU A 3 7.88 5.22 8.59
CA GLU A 3 8.02 3.75 8.68
C GLU A 3 7.80 3.01 7.36
N VAL A 4 6.86 3.48 6.53
CA VAL A 4 6.54 2.88 5.23
C VAL A 4 7.63 3.21 4.19
N SER A 5 8.19 4.42 4.24
CA SER A 5 9.27 4.85 3.33
C SER A 5 10.62 4.15 3.57
N LYS A 6 10.83 3.53 4.74
CA LYS A 6 12.05 2.72 5.01
C LYS A 6 12.06 1.39 4.25
N LEU A 7 10.87 0.84 3.98
CA LEU A 7 10.70 -0.47 3.36
C LEU A 7 10.40 -0.39 1.86
N ILE A 8 9.98 0.78 1.38
CA ILE A 8 9.45 0.98 0.03
C ILE A 8 10.20 2.11 -0.65
N VAL A 9 11.00 1.78 -1.66
CA VAL A 9 11.70 2.74 -2.51
C VAL A 9 10.99 2.79 -3.86
N GLY A 10 10.71 3.99 -4.36
CA GLY A 10 10.18 4.21 -5.71
C GLY A 10 8.67 4.04 -5.92
N GLN A 11 7.89 3.76 -4.88
CA GLN A 11 6.43 3.51 -5.00
C GLN A 11 5.54 4.57 -4.34
N LYS A 12 5.95 5.86 -4.41
CA LYS A 12 5.28 6.95 -3.71
C LYS A 12 3.80 7.11 -4.15
N GLU A 13 3.54 7.13 -5.45
CA GLU A 13 2.19 7.31 -6.00
C GLU A 13 1.23 6.18 -5.60
N MET A 14 1.72 4.93 -5.57
CA MET A 14 0.92 3.80 -5.11
C MET A 14 0.54 3.97 -3.63
N VAL A 15 1.50 4.37 -2.78
CA VAL A 15 1.22 4.60 -1.35
C VAL A 15 0.20 5.71 -1.16
N GLU A 16 0.33 6.82 -1.89
CA GLU A 16 -0.63 7.94 -1.85
C GLU A 16 -2.03 7.50 -2.29
N SER A 17 -2.13 6.71 -3.37
CA SER A 17 -3.42 6.19 -3.86
C SER A 17 -4.10 5.27 -2.85
N ILE A 18 -3.34 4.39 -2.20
CA ILE A 18 -3.85 3.50 -1.15
C ILE A 18 -4.36 4.31 0.04
N ILE A 19 -3.61 5.31 0.49
CA ILE A 19 -4.02 6.19 1.60
C ILE A 19 -5.28 6.98 1.23
N MET A 20 -5.36 7.50 -0.01
CA MET A 20 -6.57 8.18 -0.49
C MET A 20 -7.80 7.27 -0.49
N GLY A 21 -7.67 6.03 -0.99
CA GLY A 21 -8.76 5.05 -0.92
C GLY A 21 -9.17 4.75 0.53
N LEU A 22 -8.19 4.61 1.42
CA LEU A 22 -8.43 4.38 2.84
C LEU A 22 -9.23 5.50 3.51
N LEU A 23 -8.86 6.75 3.24
CA LEU A 23 -9.47 7.93 3.86
C LEU A 23 -10.85 8.25 3.28
N THR A 24 -11.09 7.89 2.03
CA THR A 24 -12.37 8.14 1.33
C THR A 24 -13.35 6.97 1.45
N GLY A 25 -12.92 5.83 2.00
CA GLY A 25 -13.71 4.59 2.00
C GLY A 25 -13.85 3.97 0.60
N GLY A 26 -12.98 4.35 -0.33
CA GLY A 26 -12.92 3.81 -1.69
C GLY A 26 -12.12 2.52 -1.79
N HIS A 27 -12.28 1.81 -2.91
CA HIS A 27 -11.52 0.60 -3.22
C HIS A 27 -10.36 0.92 -4.17
N VAL A 28 -9.21 0.28 -3.99
CA VAL A 28 -8.01 0.47 -4.83
C VAL A 28 -7.62 -0.87 -5.46
N LEU A 29 -7.51 -0.92 -6.79
CA LEU A 29 -6.99 -2.07 -7.52
C LEU A 29 -5.51 -1.87 -7.82
N LEU A 30 -4.67 -2.84 -7.46
CA LEU A 30 -3.21 -2.76 -7.63
C LEU A 30 -2.72 -3.64 -8.78
N GLU A 31 -2.83 -3.11 -10.00
CA GLU A 31 -2.38 -3.77 -11.23
C GLU A 31 -0.90 -3.49 -11.57
N GLY A 32 -0.29 -4.26 -12.48
CA GLY A 32 1.13 -4.17 -12.84
C GLY A 32 1.91 -5.48 -12.72
N VAL A 33 3.14 -5.48 -13.24
CA VAL A 33 3.96 -6.69 -13.41
C VAL A 33 4.45 -7.29 -12.08
N PRO A 34 4.73 -8.61 -12.02
CA PRO A 34 5.32 -9.26 -10.85
C PRO A 34 6.68 -8.61 -10.47
N GLY A 35 7.01 -8.59 -9.19
CA GLY A 35 8.29 -8.09 -8.69
C GLY A 35 8.33 -6.61 -8.30
N LEU A 36 7.26 -5.84 -8.52
CA LEU A 36 7.17 -4.41 -8.15
C LEU A 36 6.86 -4.16 -6.65
N ALA A 37 7.21 -5.10 -5.76
CA ALA A 37 7.00 -4.98 -4.31
C ALA A 37 5.55 -4.66 -3.86
N LYS A 38 4.53 -4.88 -4.70
CA LYS A 38 3.11 -4.56 -4.38
C LYS A 38 2.64 -5.22 -3.08
N THR A 39 2.91 -6.51 -2.90
CA THR A 39 2.58 -7.23 -1.66
C THR A 39 3.28 -6.62 -0.44
N LEU A 40 4.53 -6.19 -0.60
CA LEU A 40 5.31 -5.58 0.47
C LEU A 40 4.76 -4.22 0.87
N VAL A 41 4.31 -3.43 -0.12
CA VAL A 41 3.66 -2.14 0.12
C VAL A 41 2.40 -2.30 0.94
N ILE A 42 1.51 -3.18 0.49
CA ILE A 42 0.22 -3.36 1.13
C ILE A 42 0.36 -3.93 2.56
N SER A 43 1.23 -4.92 2.74
CA SER A 43 1.48 -5.51 4.07
C SER A 43 2.15 -4.52 5.02
N SER A 44 3.03 -3.64 4.52
CA SER A 44 3.64 -2.58 5.33
C SER A 44 2.62 -1.53 5.75
N ILE A 45 1.71 -1.15 4.85
CA ILE A 45 0.63 -0.22 5.16
C ILE A 45 -0.32 -0.85 6.19
N GLY A 46 -0.75 -2.10 6.02
CA GLY A 46 -1.62 -2.80 6.98
C GLY A 46 -1.01 -2.89 8.38
N LYS A 47 0.30 -3.16 8.48
CA LYS A 47 1.04 -3.12 9.75
C LYS A 47 1.07 -1.73 10.37
N ALA A 48 1.27 -0.69 9.55
CA ALA A 48 1.37 0.70 10.01
C ALA A 48 0.02 1.29 10.44
N THR A 49 -1.10 0.78 9.90
CA THR A 49 -2.47 1.26 10.19
C THR A 49 -3.26 0.32 11.09
N SER A 50 -2.67 -0.81 11.51
CA SER A 50 -3.35 -1.88 12.26
C SER A 50 -4.59 -2.43 11.55
N LEU A 51 -4.58 -2.44 10.21
CA LEU A 51 -5.66 -2.96 9.39
C LEU A 51 -5.34 -4.35 8.87
N ASN A 52 -6.33 -5.25 8.89
CA ASN A 52 -6.23 -6.55 8.26
C ASN A 52 -6.42 -6.41 6.75
N PHE A 53 -5.40 -6.79 5.99
CA PHE A 53 -5.48 -6.82 4.53
C PHE A 53 -5.82 -8.23 4.05
N GLN A 54 -6.80 -8.35 3.14
CA GLN A 54 -7.14 -9.58 2.44
C GLN A 54 -6.94 -9.38 0.93
N ARG A 55 -6.31 -10.37 0.28
CA ARG A 55 -6.20 -10.45 -1.17
C ARG A 55 -7.41 -11.23 -1.69
N VAL A 56 -8.19 -10.64 -2.58
CA VAL A 56 -9.29 -11.29 -3.32
C VAL A 56 -8.83 -11.56 -4.75
#